data_AF-A0A126Q3Y2-F1
#
_entry.id   AF-A0A126Q3Y2-F1
#
_cell.length_a   1.000
_cell.length_b   1.000
_cell.length_c   1.000
_cell.angle_alpha   90.00
_cell.angle_beta   90.00
_cell.angle_gamma   90.00
#
_symmetry.space_group_name_H-M   'P 1'
#
loop_
_entity.id
_entity.type
_entity.pdbx_description
1 polymer ?
#
loop_
_entity_poly.entity_id
_entity_poly.type
_entity_poly.pdbx_seq_one_letter_code
_entity_poly.pdbx_strand_id
1 'polypeptide(L)'
;MVAETDLSVLLKNLNPVASSENYVFTTLPADRLTSALISVAKGMFQEREGTTLILPVAAAEKANLPFEGYYCCVTCEVHSSLEAVGMTAAMSTALGEAGISANVVAAYYHDHIFVPAEKVGLAIDVLTSLSN
;
A
#
# COMPACT_ATOMS: atom_id res chain seq x y z
N MET A 1 -20.44 15.85 -2.71
CA MET A 1 -20.67 14.95 -1.57
C MET A 1 -19.56 15.24 -0.58
N VAL A 2 -19.89 15.45 0.69
CA VAL A 2 -18.90 15.71 1.75
C VAL A 2 -18.30 14.36 2.12
N ALA A 3 -16.98 14.26 2.09
CA ALA A 3 -16.27 13.03 2.45
C ALA A 3 -16.34 12.82 3.97
N GLU A 4 -16.49 11.56 4.41
CA GLU A 4 -16.67 11.24 5.82
C GLU A 4 -15.37 11.44 6.59
N THR A 5 -15.47 11.94 7.82
CA THR A 5 -14.33 12.24 8.71
C THR A 5 -14.44 11.58 10.08
N ASP A 6 -15.62 11.04 10.44
CA ASP A 6 -15.78 10.27 11.68
C ASP A 6 -15.06 8.92 11.55
N LEU A 7 -13.98 8.76 12.31
CA LEU A 7 -13.15 7.55 12.33
C LEU A 7 -13.96 6.27 12.61
N SER A 8 -14.97 6.33 13.48
CA SER A 8 -15.77 5.14 13.82
C SER A 8 -16.63 4.72 12.63
N VAL A 9 -17.13 5.67 11.85
CA VAL A 9 -17.89 5.42 10.62
C VAL A 9 -16.97 4.91 9.51
N LEU A 10 -15.78 5.49 9.39
CA LEU A 10 -14.78 5.07 8.40
C LEU A 10 -14.32 3.62 8.63
N LEU A 11 -14.01 3.27 9.88
CA LEU A 11 -13.59 1.90 10.22
C LEU A 11 -14.70 0.88 9.98
N LYS A 12 -15.95 1.19 10.35
CA LYS A 12 -17.11 0.31 10.09
C LYS A 12 -17.36 0.03 8.61
N ASN A 13 -16.96 0.94 7.74
CA ASN A 13 -17.11 0.80 6.29
C ASN A 13 -15.80 0.39 5.59
N LEU A 14 -14.77 -0.02 6.35
CA LEU A 14 -13.51 -0.46 5.80
C LEU A 14 -13.69 -1.77 5.02
N ASN A 15 -13.44 -1.73 3.72
CA ASN A 15 -13.41 -2.92 2.86
C ASN A 15 -11.96 -3.16 2.37
N PRO A 16 -11.17 -4.00 3.05
CA PRO A 16 -9.81 -4.30 2.64
C PRO A 16 -9.80 -5.32 1.49
N VAL A 17 -9.23 -4.93 0.35
CA VAL A 17 -9.17 -5.78 -0.86
C VAL A 17 -7.72 -6.04 -1.26
N ALA A 18 -7.30 -7.30 -1.22
CA ALA A 18 -5.98 -7.72 -1.68
C ALA A 18 -5.86 -7.68 -3.21
N SER A 19 -4.72 -7.24 -3.72
CA SER A 19 -4.39 -7.31 -5.13
C SER A 19 -4.19 -8.75 -5.60
N SER A 20 -4.54 -9.03 -6.86
CA SER A 20 -4.29 -10.33 -7.50
C SER A 20 -2.81 -10.59 -7.82
N GLU A 21 -2.02 -9.52 -7.92
CA GLU A 21 -0.58 -9.57 -8.16
C GLU A 21 0.21 -9.09 -6.95
N ASN A 22 1.47 -9.52 -6.89
CA ASN A 22 2.44 -9.05 -5.90
C ASN A 22 3.29 -7.92 -6.47
N TYR A 23 3.80 -7.11 -5.56
CA TYR A 23 4.61 -5.94 -5.81
C TYR A 23 5.95 -6.03 -5.10
N VAL A 24 6.90 -5.24 -5.59
CA VAL A 24 8.22 -5.08 -5.00
C VAL A 24 8.55 -3.61 -4.86
N PHE A 25 9.37 -3.29 -3.86
CA PHE A 25 9.97 -1.98 -3.70
C PHE A 25 11.41 -2.06 -4.22
N THR A 26 11.75 -1.18 -5.16
CA THR A 26 13.09 -1.05 -5.70
C THR A 26 13.47 0.42 -5.79
N THR A 27 14.76 0.73 -5.87
CA THR A 27 15.25 2.10 -5.96
C THR A 27 16.25 2.27 -7.11
N LEU A 28 16.14 3.39 -7.82
CA LEU A 28 16.99 3.74 -8.96
C LEU A 28 17.40 5.20 -8.89
N PRO A 29 18.61 5.56 -9.35
CA PRO A 29 18.95 6.95 -9.58
C PRO A 29 18.09 7.54 -10.72
N ALA A 30 17.88 8.85 -10.69
CA ALA A 30 16.96 9.54 -11.60
C ALA A 30 17.32 9.36 -13.09
N ASP A 31 18.60 9.22 -13.41
CA ASP A 31 19.10 9.00 -14.78
C ASP A 31 18.82 7.59 -15.33
N ARG A 32 18.42 6.64 -14.47
CA ARG A 32 18.04 5.28 -14.85
C ARG A 32 16.53 5.05 -14.89
N LEU A 33 15.73 6.07 -14.55
CA LEU A 33 14.28 5.99 -14.70
C LEU A 33 13.91 6.04 -16.19
N THR A 34 13.18 5.03 -16.65
CA THR A 34 12.68 4.97 -18.02
C THR A 34 11.17 5.14 -18.04
N SER A 35 10.63 5.72 -19.11
CA SER A 35 9.18 5.86 -19.28
C SER A 35 8.45 4.52 -19.21
N ALA A 36 9.10 3.44 -19.63
CA ALA A 36 8.55 2.08 -19.54
C ALA A 36 8.37 1.63 -18.09
N LEU A 37 9.35 1.86 -17.21
CA LEU A 37 9.22 1.55 -15.78
C LEU A 37 8.17 2.43 -15.10
N ILE A 38 8.16 3.73 -15.42
CA ILE A 38 7.19 4.67 -14.85
C ILE A 38 5.76 4.28 -15.25
N SER A 39 5.55 3.86 -16.51
CA SER A 39 4.20 3.50 -17.01
C SER A 39 3.58 2.28 -16.33
N VAL A 40 4.39 1.39 -15.76
CA VAL A 40 3.92 0.16 -15.09
C VAL A 40 4.02 0.25 -13.57
N ALA A 41 4.58 1.34 -13.04
CA ALA A 41 4.70 1.53 -11.60
C ALA A 41 3.34 1.82 -10.98
N LYS A 42 3.04 1.15 -9.87
CA LYS A 42 1.87 1.46 -9.05
C LYS A 42 2.09 2.71 -8.20
N GLY A 43 3.34 2.97 -7.82
CA GLY A 43 3.73 4.14 -7.06
C GLY A 43 5.20 4.49 -7.31
N MET A 44 5.52 5.77 -7.13
CA MET A 44 6.87 6.29 -7.26
C MET A 44 7.07 7.37 -6.19
N PHE A 45 8.22 7.34 -5.53
CA PHE A 45 8.56 8.35 -4.54
C PHE A 45 10.01 8.78 -4.72
N GLN A 46 10.25 10.09 -4.80
CA GLN A 46 11.59 10.64 -4.93
C GLN A 46 12.17 10.87 -3.53
N GLU A 47 13.24 10.15 -3.23
CA GLU A 47 14.01 10.27 -2.00
C GLU A 47 15.34 10.97 -2.27
N ARG A 48 16.09 11.27 -1.22
CA ARG A 48 17.42 11.90 -1.35
C ARG A 48 18.42 10.91 -1.94
N GLU A 49 18.27 9.63 -1.62
CA GLU A 49 19.16 8.53 -1.99
C GLU A 49 18.89 8.01 -3.42
N GLY A 50 17.67 8.16 -3.90
CA GLY A 50 17.22 7.65 -5.20
C GLY A 50 15.71 7.80 -5.36
N THR A 51 15.18 7.27 -6.47
CA THR A 51 13.74 7.20 -6.70
C THR A 51 13.27 5.77 -6.44
N THR A 52 12.44 5.62 -5.42
CA THR A 52 11.76 4.38 -5.11
C THR A 52 10.60 4.16 -6.08
N LEU A 53 10.50 2.94 -6.61
CA LEU A 53 9.43 2.46 -7.47
C LEU A 53 8.75 1.28 -6.80
N ILE A 54 7.42 1.28 -6.82
CA ILE A 54 6.58 0.15 -6.45
C ILE A 54 6.10 -0.49 -7.75
N LEU A 55 6.66 -1.66 -8.08
CA LEU A 55 6.45 -2.32 -9.36
C LEU A 55 5.78 -3.68 -9.18
N PRO A 56 4.96 -4.13 -10.14
CA PRO A 56 4.65 -5.54 -10.30
C PRO A 56 5.93 -6.37 -10.34
N VAL A 57 5.94 -7.54 -9.69
CA VAL A 57 7.10 -8.45 -9.67
C VAL A 57 7.64 -8.71 -11.08
N ALA A 58 6.77 -9.06 -12.02
CA ALA A 58 7.16 -9.37 -13.39
C ALA A 58 7.84 -8.20 -14.11
N ALA A 59 7.47 -6.96 -13.79
CA ALA A 59 8.09 -5.77 -14.38
C ALA A 59 9.51 -5.55 -13.83
N ALA A 60 9.69 -5.73 -12.51
CA ALA A 60 10.99 -5.61 -11.87
C ALA A 60 11.96 -6.71 -12.33
N GLU A 61 11.48 -7.96 -12.41
CA GLU A 61 12.26 -9.11 -12.92
C GLU A 61 12.66 -8.90 -14.38
N LYS A 62 11.74 -8.50 -15.24
CA LYS A 62 12.03 -8.22 -16.66
C LYS A 62 13.09 -7.14 -16.84
N ALA A 63 13.13 -6.16 -15.95
CA ALA A 63 14.12 -5.08 -15.94
C ALA A 63 15.40 -5.42 -15.16
N ASN A 64 15.51 -6.63 -14.60
CA ASN A 64 16.62 -7.08 -13.73
C ASN A 64 16.92 -6.10 -12.59
N LEU A 65 15.88 -5.56 -11.95
CA LEU A 65 16.02 -4.62 -10.84
C LEU A 65 16.22 -5.37 -9.52
N PRO A 66 17.13 -4.90 -8.63
CA PRO A 66 17.26 -5.45 -7.30
C PRO A 66 16.08 -5.03 -6.43
N PHE A 67 15.53 -5.96 -5.67
CA PHE A 67 14.49 -5.70 -4.66
C PHE A 67 14.57 -6.73 -3.54
N GLU A 68 13.97 -6.40 -2.40
CA GLU A 68 13.90 -7.28 -1.24
C GLU A 68 12.45 -7.58 -0.87
N GLY A 69 12.11 -8.86 -0.86
CA GLY A 69 10.79 -9.35 -0.46
C GLY A 69 9.71 -9.17 -1.52
N TYR A 70 8.57 -9.80 -1.24
CA TYR A 70 7.36 -9.74 -2.05
C TYR A 70 6.24 -9.19 -1.20
N TYR A 71 5.50 -8.23 -1.73
CA TYR A 71 4.42 -7.57 -1.01
C TYR A 71 3.10 -7.73 -1.75
N CYS A 72 2.02 -7.97 -1.03
CA CYS A 72 0.69 -7.85 -1.58
C CYS A 72 0.13 -6.47 -1.21
N CYS A 73 -0.55 -5.82 -2.17
CA CYS A 73 -1.20 -4.54 -1.92
C CYS A 73 -2.61 -4.79 -1.41
N VAL A 74 -2.90 -4.37 -0.19
CA VAL A 74 -4.28 -4.28 0.33
C VAL A 74 -4.78 -2.86 0.10
N THR A 75 -5.83 -2.71 -0.71
CA THR A 75 -6.50 -1.43 -0.90
C THR A 75 -7.61 -1.29 0.13
N CYS A 76 -7.58 -0.22 0.90
CA CYS A 76 -8.59 0.09 1.91
C CYS A 76 -9.69 0.91 1.25
N GLU A 77 -10.68 0.24 0.66
CA GLU A 77 -11.79 0.90 0.01
C GLU A 77 -12.71 1.49 1.08
N VAL A 78 -12.67 2.81 1.22
CA VAL A 78 -13.56 3.60 2.05
C VAL A 78 -13.86 4.92 1.34
N HIS A 79 -15.06 5.47 1.54
CA HIS A 79 -15.39 6.83 1.10
C HIS A 79 -14.84 7.86 2.10
N SER A 80 -13.52 7.88 2.31
CA SER A 80 -12.86 8.80 3.23
C SER A 80 -12.44 10.10 2.55
N SER A 81 -12.40 11.18 3.33
CA SER A 81 -11.64 12.38 2.95
C SER A 81 -10.15 12.12 3.13
N LEU A 82 -9.29 12.75 2.33
CA LEU A 82 -7.85 12.85 2.61
C LEU A 82 -7.57 13.50 4.00
N GLU A 83 -8.55 14.20 4.56
CA GLU A 83 -8.46 14.88 5.86
C GLU A 83 -8.93 14.00 7.04
N ALA A 84 -9.32 12.75 6.80
CA ALA A 84 -9.75 11.85 7.86
C ALA A 84 -8.60 11.49 8.81
N VAL A 85 -8.64 12.06 10.02
CA VAL A 85 -7.61 11.81 11.04
C VAL A 85 -7.82 10.45 11.69
N GLY A 86 -6.75 9.64 11.74
CA GLY A 86 -6.70 8.43 12.58
C GLY A 86 -6.87 7.10 11.85
N MET A 87 -7.30 7.10 10.58
CA MET A 87 -7.51 5.85 9.82
C MET A 87 -6.20 5.09 9.60
N THR A 88 -5.18 5.76 9.07
CA THR A 88 -3.83 5.18 8.89
C THR A 88 -3.23 4.69 10.21
N ALA A 89 -3.46 5.43 11.30
CA ALA A 89 -2.95 5.07 12.63
C ALA A 89 -3.63 3.79 13.17
N ALA A 90 -4.95 3.68 13.05
CA ALA A 90 -5.71 2.50 13.48
C ALA A 90 -5.28 1.25 12.69
N MET A 91 -5.20 1.34 11.36
CA MET A 91 -4.79 0.22 10.50
C MET A 91 -3.33 -0.20 10.78
N SER A 92 -2.42 0.77 10.89
CA SER A 92 -1.00 0.47 11.16
C SER A 92 -0.79 -0.15 12.54
N THR A 93 -1.55 0.31 13.55
CA THR A 93 -1.48 -0.25 14.92
C THR A 93 -1.95 -1.70 14.92
N ALA A 94 -3.11 -1.99 14.33
CA ALA A 94 -3.67 -3.34 14.30
C ALA A 94 -2.74 -4.34 13.57
N LEU A 95 -2.18 -3.93 12.43
CA LEU A 95 -1.20 -4.74 11.70
C LEU A 95 0.10 -4.92 12.49
N GLY A 96 0.58 -3.87 13.15
CA GLY A 96 1.77 -3.93 13.99
C GLY A 96 1.62 -4.88 15.18
N GLU A 97 0.46 -4.87 15.85
CA GLU A 97 0.13 -5.80 16.95
C GLU A 97 0.07 -7.26 16.47
N ALA A 98 -0.34 -7.49 15.21
CA ALA A 98 -0.30 -8.80 14.57
C ALA A 98 1.09 -9.19 14.03
N GLY A 99 2.13 -8.35 14.22
CA GLY A 99 3.48 -8.61 13.74
C GLY A 99 3.60 -8.53 12.21
N ILE A 100 2.79 -7.67 11.57
CA ILE A 100 2.76 -7.45 10.12
C ILE A 100 3.32 -6.06 9.83
N SER A 101 4.31 -5.98 8.93
CA SER A 101 4.79 -4.69 8.43
C SER A 101 3.71 -4.04 7.57
N ALA A 102 3.39 -2.79 7.84
CA ALA A 102 2.39 -2.01 7.11
C ALA A 102 3.06 -0.86 6.33
N ASN A 103 3.43 -1.11 5.08
CA ASN A 103 4.02 -0.09 4.22
C ASN A 103 2.88 0.71 3.56
N VAL A 104 2.43 1.77 4.22
CA VAL A 104 1.25 2.54 3.80
C VAL A 104 1.59 3.58 2.73
N VAL A 105 0.73 3.69 1.73
CA VAL A 105 0.71 4.74 0.70
C VAL A 105 -0.68 5.35 0.68
N ALA A 106 -0.81 6.58 1.16
CA ALA A 106 -2.04 7.35 1.05
C ALA A 106 -2.14 7.94 -0.37
N ALA A 107 -3.05 7.41 -1.19
CA ALA A 107 -3.31 7.91 -2.53
C ALA A 107 -4.55 8.81 -2.54
N TYR A 108 -4.85 9.41 -3.70
CA TYR A 108 -5.95 10.37 -3.81
C TYR A 108 -7.32 9.79 -3.45
N TYR A 109 -7.59 8.54 -3.84
CA TYR A 109 -8.89 7.90 -3.63
C TYR A 109 -8.92 6.99 -2.41
N HIS A 110 -7.87 6.21 -2.21
CA HIS A 110 -7.82 5.17 -1.19
C HIS A 110 -6.43 5.07 -0.59
N ASP A 111 -6.36 4.60 0.63
CA ASP A 111 -5.12 4.13 1.22
C ASP A 111 -4.77 2.75 0.66
N HIS A 112 -3.48 2.54 0.39
CA HIS A 112 -2.93 1.26 -0.01
C HIS A 112 -1.91 0.83 1.03
N ILE A 113 -2.01 -0.40 1.50
CA ILE A 113 -1.07 -0.97 2.47
C ILE A 113 -0.37 -2.15 1.81
N PHE A 114 0.95 -2.03 1.64
CA PHE A 114 1.76 -3.13 1.17
C PHE A 114 2.24 -3.95 2.37
N VAL A 115 1.78 -5.20 2.43
CA VAL A 115 2.11 -6.17 3.49
C VAL A 115 2.91 -7.32 2.89
N PRO A 116 3.76 -8.04 3.65
CA PRO A 116 4.44 -9.23 3.15
C PRO A 116 3.45 -10.21 2.53
N ALA A 117 3.73 -10.69 1.31
CA ALA A 117 2.77 -11.45 0.51
C ALA A 117 2.29 -12.73 1.23
N GLU A 118 3.17 -13.36 2.00
CA GLU A 118 2.86 -14.55 2.81
C GLU A 118 1.94 -14.27 4.00
N LYS A 119 1.81 -13.00 4.42
CA LYS A 119 0.95 -12.56 5.53
C LYS A 119 -0.35 -11.90 5.07
N VAL A 120 -0.64 -11.85 3.77
CA VAL A 120 -1.81 -11.11 3.25
C VAL A 120 -3.13 -11.62 3.83
N GLY A 121 -3.30 -12.93 3.99
CA GLY A 121 -4.53 -13.50 4.58
C GLY A 121 -4.77 -12.98 5.99
N LEU A 122 -3.74 -13.04 6.84
CA LEU A 122 -3.81 -12.51 8.20
C LEU A 122 -4.02 -10.99 8.20
N ALA A 123 -3.40 -10.26 7.28
CA ALA A 123 -3.59 -8.81 7.18
C ALA A 123 -5.05 -8.45 6.84
N ILE A 124 -5.68 -9.19 5.92
CA ILE A 124 -7.11 -9.02 5.60
C ILE A 124 -7.98 -9.31 6.82
N ASP A 125 -7.72 -10.40 7.55
CA ASP A 125 -8.48 -10.74 8.76
C ASP A 125 -8.37 -9.64 9.83
N VAL A 126 -7.16 -9.14 10.07
CA VAL A 126 -6.89 -8.05 11.02
C VAL A 126 -7.59 -6.77 10.61
N LEU A 127 -7.48 -6.35 9.36
CA LEU A 127 -8.12 -5.13 8.87
C LEU A 127 -9.65 -5.24 8.88
N THR A 128 -10.20 -6.40 8.51
CA THR A 128 -11.64 -6.66 8.57
C THR A 128 -12.15 -6.69 10.01
N SER A 129 -11.32 -7.05 10.98
CA SER A 129 -11.73 -7.01 12.40
C SER A 129 -11.99 -5.58 12.90
N LEU A 130 -11.41 -4.56 12.26
CA LEU A 130 -11.61 -3.15 12.62
C LEU A 130 -12.99 -2.62 12.21
N SER A 131 -13.70 -3.30 11.31
CA SER A 131 -15.05 -2.90 10.89
C SER A 131 -16.16 -3.42 11.80
N ASN A 132 -15.83 -4.24 12.81
CA ASN A 132 -16.79 -4.88 13.72
C ASN A 132 -17.05 -4.07 15.00
#